data_AF-M4VBY0-F1
#
_entry.id   AF-M4VBY0-F1
#
_cell.length_a   1.000
_cell.length_b   1.000
_cell.length_c   1.000
_cell.angle_alpha   90.00
_cell.angle_beta   90.00
_cell.angle_gamma   90.00
#
_symmetry.space_group_name_H-M   'P 1'
#
loop_
_entity.id
_entity.type
_entity.pdbx_description
1 polymer ?
#
loop_
_entity_poly.entity_id
_entity_poly.type
_entity_poly.pdbx_seq_one_letter_code
_entity_poly.pdbx_strand_id
1 'polypeptide(L)'
;MNKKKIVSILLLVVVGLSLSSCASYFKRKDCESTNWFDYGQKVALDGRRLTGDQFILECRQAEANISDSDLDRGFKSGLAKYCQPETIYQVGRNGQFFSSEMCIGENLTLLRTRHLEGVTAYCQKSNGYSAGSAGHPYNKICPSGLEPEFLKEFNRGRKRYLNVMITENDRQISSLEREISSAESELRLRRLEMQRYQLSASQNEQAMERYNSLSSQVRNLEYTVSNKRSEQNKLREQNRQLQVEVVRTEY
;
A
#
# COMPACT_ATOMS: atom_id res chain seq x y z
N MET A 1 -7.31 46.06 13.19
CA MET A 1 -7.63 44.61 13.17
C MET A 1 -8.53 44.29 14.37
N ASN A 2 -9.71 43.71 14.15
CA ASN A 2 -10.74 43.57 15.20
C ASN A 2 -10.33 42.51 16.24
N LYS A 3 -10.46 42.80 17.55
CA LYS A 3 -10.07 41.88 18.66
C LYS A 3 -10.68 40.48 18.51
N LYS A 4 -11.92 40.38 17.99
CA LYS A 4 -12.58 39.10 17.70
C LYS A 4 -11.88 38.28 16.60
N LYS A 5 -11.33 38.95 15.58
CA LYS A 5 -10.56 38.28 14.52
C LYS A 5 -9.21 37.76 15.04
N ILE A 6 -8.58 38.50 15.95
CA ILE A 6 -7.31 38.09 16.59
C ILE A 6 -7.52 36.86 17.48
N VAL A 7 -8.57 36.85 18.30
CA VAL A 7 -8.91 35.70 19.16
C VAL A 7 -9.27 34.47 18.32
N SER A 8 -10.03 34.63 17.24
CA SER A 8 -10.38 33.52 16.33
C SER A 8 -9.15 32.94 15.62
N ILE A 9 -8.22 33.80 15.17
CA ILE A 9 -6.94 33.36 14.58
C ILE A 9 -6.08 32.62 15.61
N LEU A 10 -6.00 33.11 16.85
CA LEU A 10 -5.27 32.44 17.94
C LEU A 10 -5.88 31.06 18.27
N LEU A 11 -7.21 30.95 18.31
CA LEU A 11 -7.91 29.70 18.58
C LEU A 11 -7.68 28.66 17.46
N LEU A 12 -7.68 29.10 16.20
CA LEU A 12 -7.36 28.24 15.05
C LEU A 12 -5.90 27.75 15.06
N VAL A 13 -4.95 28.60 15.49
CA VAL A 13 -3.53 28.21 15.61
C VAL A 13 -3.33 27.18 16.74
N VAL A 14 -3.97 27.37 17.89
CA VAL A 14 -3.87 26.43 19.04
C VAL A 14 -4.51 25.07 18.71
N VAL A 15 -5.65 25.06 18.02
CA VAL A 15 -6.30 23.81 17.58
C VAL A 15 -5.46 23.10 16.51
N GLY A 16 -4.82 23.85 15.60
CA GLY A 16 -3.90 23.29 14.60
C GLY A 16 -2.64 22.65 15.21
N LEU A 17 -2.05 23.27 16.23
CA LEU A 17 -0.88 22.75 16.95
C LEU A 17 -1.17 21.49 17.78
N SER A 18 -2.41 21.31 18.21
CA SER A 18 -2.81 20.16 19.03
C SER A 18 -2.92 18.85 18.23
N LEU A 19 -3.27 18.94 16.93
CA LEU A 19 -3.54 17.76 16.09
C LEU A 19 -2.27 17.09 15.54
N SER A 20 -1.19 17.84 15.31
CA SER A 20 0.11 17.29 14.88
C SER A 20 0.78 16.45 15.98
N SER A 21 0.56 16.80 17.24
CA SER A 21 1.13 16.13 18.41
C SER A 21 0.63 14.68 18.57
N CYS A 22 -0.65 14.41 18.29
CA CYS A 22 -1.23 13.06 18.42
C CYS A 22 -0.74 12.09 17.33
N ALA A 23 -0.64 12.53 16.08
CA ALA A 23 -0.14 11.70 14.98
C ALA A 23 1.34 11.34 15.19
N SER A 24 2.14 12.29 15.67
CA SER A 24 3.54 12.06 16.05
C SER A 24 3.67 11.08 17.22
N TYR A 25 2.79 11.17 18.22
CA TYR A 25 2.80 10.25 19.36
C TYR A 25 2.62 8.78 18.97
N PHE A 26 1.59 8.45 18.17
CA PHE A 26 1.35 7.07 17.75
C PHE A 26 2.50 6.54 16.90
N LYS A 27 2.99 7.35 15.95
CA LYS A 27 4.12 6.95 15.11
C LYS A 27 5.37 6.69 15.94
N ARG A 28 5.70 7.58 16.88
CA ARG A 28 6.82 7.39 17.80
C ARG A 28 6.69 6.10 18.60
N LYS A 29 5.50 5.81 19.14
CA LYS A 29 5.24 4.57 19.88
C LYS A 29 5.48 3.33 19.02
N ASP A 30 5.03 3.33 17.76
CA ASP A 30 5.28 2.23 16.83
C ASP A 30 6.79 2.05 16.57
N CYS A 31 7.50 3.16 16.35
CA CYS A 31 8.95 3.17 16.15
C CYS A 31 9.71 2.63 17.37
N GLU A 32 9.32 3.03 18.59
CA GLU A 32 9.96 2.59 19.84
C GLU A 32 9.69 1.11 20.15
N SER A 33 8.61 0.53 19.62
CA SER A 33 8.34 -0.90 19.70
C SER A 33 9.10 -1.75 18.68
N THR A 34 9.80 -1.11 17.73
CA THR A 34 10.49 -1.80 16.64
C THR A 34 11.81 -2.42 17.11
N ASN A 35 12.04 -3.69 16.76
CA ASN A 35 13.38 -4.27 16.87
C ASN A 35 14.26 -3.72 15.73
N TRP A 36 15.10 -2.75 16.05
CA TRP A 36 15.94 -2.05 15.08
C TRP A 36 16.99 -2.95 14.41
N PHE A 37 17.46 -4.00 15.09
CA PHE A 37 18.35 -4.99 14.47
C PHE A 37 17.63 -5.77 13.37
N ASP A 38 16.46 -6.33 13.68
CA ASP A 38 15.68 -7.11 12.71
C ASP A 38 15.23 -6.22 11.54
N TYR A 39 14.84 -4.97 11.83
CA TYR A 39 14.48 -4.00 10.81
C TYR A 39 15.65 -3.71 9.86
N GLY A 40 16.85 -3.43 10.40
CA GLY A 40 18.06 -3.22 9.59
C GLY A 40 18.39 -4.43 8.72
N GLN A 41 18.31 -5.64 9.30
CA GLN A 41 18.54 -6.88 8.55
C GLN A 41 17.55 -7.03 7.39
N LYS A 42 16.26 -6.74 7.64
CA LYS A 42 15.22 -6.78 6.61
C LYS A 42 15.50 -5.78 5.48
N VAL A 43 15.85 -4.53 5.80
CA VAL A 43 16.15 -3.51 4.78
C VAL A 43 17.27 -3.99 3.84
N ALA A 44 18.33 -4.58 4.40
CA ALA A 44 19.43 -5.13 3.59
C ALA A 44 19.00 -6.32 2.73
N LEU A 45 18.21 -7.26 3.28
CA LEU A 45 17.70 -8.42 2.54
C LEU A 45 16.72 -8.06 1.42
N ASP A 46 15.98 -6.96 1.59
CA ASP A 46 15.14 -6.38 0.53
C ASP A 46 15.98 -5.71 -0.59
N GLY A 47 17.31 -5.68 -0.48
CA GLY A 47 18.19 -5.00 -1.43
C GLY A 47 18.06 -3.47 -1.37
N ARG A 48 17.64 -2.92 -0.22
CA ARG A 48 17.45 -1.49 0.01
C ARG A 48 18.57 -0.92 0.88
N ARG A 49 18.77 0.39 0.83
CA ARG A 49 19.72 1.12 1.71
C ARG A 49 18.98 1.75 2.87
N LEU A 50 19.66 1.90 4.01
CA LEU A 50 19.13 2.66 5.15
C LEU A 50 18.92 4.14 4.78
N THR A 51 19.82 4.70 3.97
CA THR A 51 19.68 6.06 3.46
C THR A 51 18.46 6.17 2.57
N GLY A 52 17.52 7.03 2.95
CA GLY A 52 16.26 7.23 2.22
C GLY A 52 15.17 6.21 2.55
N ASP A 53 15.37 5.34 3.55
CA ASP A 53 14.31 4.45 4.03
C ASP A 53 13.20 5.28 4.69
N GLN A 54 11.99 5.18 4.13
CA GLN A 54 10.87 6.03 4.52
C GLN A 54 10.45 5.83 5.98
N PHE A 55 10.46 4.60 6.48
CA PHE A 55 10.06 4.32 7.86
C PHE A 55 11.07 4.91 8.85
N ILE A 56 12.38 4.75 8.58
CA ILE A 56 13.43 5.39 9.39
C ILE A 56 13.27 6.91 9.38
N LEU A 57 13.01 7.51 8.20
CA LEU A 57 12.80 8.95 8.07
C LEU A 57 11.59 9.42 8.89
N GLU A 58 10.47 8.72 8.81
CA GLU A 58 9.27 9.05 9.59
C GLU A 58 9.50 8.89 11.11
N CYS A 59 10.24 7.87 11.54
CA CYS A 59 10.58 7.67 12.94
C CYS A 59 11.50 8.77 13.48
N ARG A 60 12.45 9.23 12.67
CA ARG A 60 13.31 10.38 13.01
C ARG A 60 12.50 11.68 13.08
N GLN A 61 11.57 11.89 12.15
CA GLN A 61 10.66 13.04 12.17
C GLN A 61 9.72 13.03 13.38
N ALA A 62 9.32 11.85 13.85
CA ALA A 62 8.53 11.69 15.07
C ALA A 62 9.38 11.77 16.36
N GLU A 63 10.68 12.07 16.25
CA GLU A 63 11.63 12.16 17.37
C GLU A 63 11.64 10.89 18.24
N ALA A 64 11.49 9.72 17.61
CA ALA A 64 11.52 8.44 18.30
C ALA A 64 12.94 8.08 18.75
N ASN A 65 13.03 7.34 19.86
CA ASN A 65 14.31 6.77 20.29
C ASN A 65 14.67 5.57 19.40
N ILE A 66 15.58 5.79 18.44
CA ILE A 66 16.06 4.78 17.49
C ILE A 66 17.44 4.31 17.93
N SER A 67 17.64 2.99 18.00
CA SER A 67 18.98 2.43 18.19
C SER A 67 19.72 2.37 16.85
N ASP A 68 20.42 3.44 16.46
CA ASP A 68 21.22 3.47 15.23
C ASP A 68 22.31 2.38 15.23
N SER A 69 22.82 2.00 16.40
CA SER A 69 23.80 0.90 16.53
C SER A 69 23.19 -0.45 16.19
N ASP A 70 22.02 -0.79 16.73
CA ASP A 70 21.34 -2.05 16.41
C ASP A 70 20.93 -2.09 14.94
N LEU A 71 20.42 -0.97 14.45
CA LEU A 71 20.03 -0.79 13.05
C LEU A 71 21.20 -1.05 12.09
N ASP A 72 22.36 -0.43 12.34
CA ASP A 72 23.57 -0.63 11.54
C ASP A 72 24.11 -2.07 11.64
N ARG A 73 24.15 -2.65 12.85
CA ARG A 73 24.57 -4.05 13.04
C ARG A 73 23.65 -5.03 12.30
N GLY A 74 22.34 -4.82 12.40
CA GLY A 74 21.33 -5.60 11.70
C GLY A 74 21.50 -5.51 10.19
N PHE A 75 21.67 -4.28 9.68
CA PHE A 75 21.89 -4.03 8.26
C PHE A 75 23.15 -4.73 7.73
N LYS A 76 24.29 -4.61 8.42
CA LYS A 76 25.53 -5.32 8.07
C LYS A 76 25.34 -6.84 8.08
N SER A 77 24.63 -7.37 9.08
CA SER A 77 24.29 -8.79 9.14
C SER A 77 23.42 -9.23 7.96
N GLY A 78 22.41 -8.44 7.59
CA GLY A 78 21.56 -8.71 6.43
C GLY A 78 22.33 -8.61 5.11
N LEU A 79 23.26 -7.66 4.99
CA LEU A 79 24.07 -7.47 3.79
C LEU A 79 24.95 -8.69 3.51
N ALA A 80 25.56 -9.26 4.55
CA ALA A 80 26.35 -10.48 4.43
C ALA A 80 25.53 -11.67 3.89
N LYS A 81 24.22 -11.73 4.18
CA LYS A 81 23.29 -12.74 3.66
C LYS A 81 22.78 -12.40 2.26
N TYR A 82 22.48 -11.12 2.00
CA TYR A 82 22.00 -10.63 0.72
C TYR A 82 23.03 -10.88 -0.38
N CYS A 83 24.30 -10.58 -0.12
CA CYS A 83 25.39 -10.73 -1.08
C CYS A 83 25.88 -12.18 -1.27
N GLN A 84 25.13 -13.17 -0.82
CA GLN A 84 25.45 -14.57 -1.09
C GLN A 84 25.04 -14.98 -2.51
N PRO A 85 25.84 -15.78 -3.23
CA PRO A 85 25.52 -16.26 -4.58
C PRO A 85 24.11 -16.85 -4.73
N GLU A 86 23.67 -17.65 -3.75
CA GLU A 86 22.34 -18.26 -3.76
C GLU A 86 21.23 -17.23 -3.55
N THR A 87 21.41 -16.29 -2.63
CA THR A 87 20.44 -15.20 -2.41
C THR A 87 20.27 -14.37 -3.68
N ILE A 88 21.36 -14.03 -4.35
CA ILE A 88 21.33 -13.23 -5.59
C ILE A 88 20.68 -13.99 -6.75
N TYR A 89 20.85 -15.32 -6.82
CA TYR A 89 20.07 -16.14 -7.74
C TYR A 89 18.56 -16.08 -7.44
N GLN A 90 18.16 -16.16 -6.17
CA GLN A 90 16.75 -16.04 -5.79
C GLN A 90 16.18 -14.65 -6.09
N VAL A 91 16.96 -13.57 -5.91
CA VAL A 91 16.57 -12.21 -6.34
C VAL A 91 16.23 -12.21 -7.83
N GLY A 92 17.09 -12.80 -8.67
CA GLY A 92 16.83 -12.96 -10.11
C GLY A 92 15.60 -13.82 -10.39
N ARG A 93 15.44 -14.96 -9.70
CA ARG A 93 14.28 -15.87 -9.85
C ARG A 93 12.96 -15.25 -9.45
N ASN A 94 12.98 -14.27 -8.54
CA ASN A 94 11.81 -13.50 -8.15
C ASN A 94 11.50 -12.36 -9.12
N GLY A 95 12.26 -12.25 -10.23
CA GLY A 95 12.12 -11.18 -11.20
C GLY A 95 12.56 -9.83 -10.67
N GLN A 96 13.40 -9.77 -9.63
CA GLN A 96 13.86 -8.53 -9.01
C GLN A 96 15.25 -8.13 -9.53
N PHE A 97 15.53 -6.83 -9.56
CA PHE A 97 16.85 -6.32 -9.93
C PHE A 97 17.85 -6.54 -8.79
N PHE A 98 19.09 -6.86 -9.15
CA PHE A 98 20.17 -6.99 -8.20
C PHE A 98 20.77 -5.62 -7.83
N SER A 99 20.61 -5.22 -6.57
CA SER A 99 21.26 -4.05 -5.96
C SER A 99 22.78 -4.25 -5.77
N SER A 100 23.52 -4.38 -6.88
CA SER A 100 24.95 -4.74 -6.88
C SER A 100 25.85 -3.76 -6.14
N GLU A 101 25.47 -2.48 -6.07
CA GLU A 101 26.23 -1.45 -5.36
C GLU A 101 26.27 -1.67 -3.84
N MET A 102 25.44 -2.56 -3.29
CA MET A 102 25.47 -2.89 -1.86
C MET A 102 26.57 -3.91 -1.54
N CYS A 103 27.01 -4.72 -2.50
CA CYS A 103 27.96 -5.80 -2.30
C CYS A 103 29.41 -5.37 -2.56
N ILE A 104 29.84 -4.28 -1.91
CA ILE A 104 31.20 -3.75 -2.04
C ILE A 104 32.19 -4.74 -1.41
N GLY A 105 33.25 -5.08 -2.14
CA GLY A 105 34.28 -6.03 -1.69
C GLY A 105 34.00 -7.49 -2.06
N GLU A 106 32.82 -7.79 -2.62
CA GLU A 106 32.47 -9.13 -3.09
C GLU A 106 32.86 -9.38 -4.55
N ASN A 107 32.84 -10.64 -4.98
CA ASN A 107 33.00 -11.00 -6.40
C ASN A 107 31.73 -10.65 -7.21
N LEU A 108 31.63 -9.38 -7.62
CA LEU A 108 30.48 -8.86 -8.37
C LEU A 108 30.25 -9.56 -9.71
N THR A 109 31.29 -10.10 -10.35
CA THR A 109 31.15 -10.87 -11.58
C THR A 109 30.35 -12.15 -11.32
N LEU A 110 30.74 -12.92 -10.29
CA LEU A 110 30.01 -14.12 -9.87
C LEU A 110 28.55 -13.79 -9.51
N LEU A 111 28.33 -12.74 -8.71
CA LEU A 111 26.99 -12.37 -8.27
C LEU A 111 26.09 -11.95 -9.45
N ARG A 112 26.62 -11.19 -10.42
CA ARG A 112 25.89 -10.83 -11.64
C ARG A 112 25.54 -12.06 -12.48
N THR A 113 26.45 -13.03 -12.58
CA THR A 113 26.17 -14.30 -13.26
C THR A 113 25.04 -15.06 -12.57
N ARG A 114 25.10 -15.20 -11.24
CA ARG A 114 24.03 -15.87 -10.47
C ARG A 114 22.69 -15.15 -10.57
N HIS A 115 22.70 -13.81 -10.56
CA HIS A 115 21.48 -13.01 -10.80
C HIS A 115 20.89 -13.31 -12.17
N LEU A 116 21.71 -13.28 -13.22
CA LEU A 116 21.30 -13.54 -14.58
C LEU A 116 20.72 -14.96 -14.74
N GLU A 117 21.36 -15.97 -14.14
CA GLU A 117 20.82 -17.35 -14.11
C GLU A 117 19.43 -17.40 -13.46
N GLY A 118 19.24 -16.64 -12.39
CA GLY A 118 17.94 -16.49 -11.73
C GLY A 118 16.90 -15.83 -12.63
N VAL A 119 17.28 -14.72 -13.28
CA VAL A 119 16.42 -14.00 -14.23
C VAL A 119 16.04 -14.90 -15.41
N THR A 120 16.99 -15.65 -15.97
CA THR A 120 16.72 -16.62 -17.04
C THR A 120 15.74 -17.71 -16.60
N ALA A 121 15.80 -18.14 -15.34
CA ALA A 121 14.82 -19.07 -14.77
C ALA A 121 13.44 -18.40 -14.59
N TYR A 122 13.38 -17.15 -14.11
CA TYR A 122 12.13 -16.38 -14.02
C TYR A 122 11.47 -16.20 -15.40
N CYS A 123 12.26 -15.85 -16.41
CA CYS A 123 11.80 -15.52 -17.76
C CYS A 123 11.45 -16.72 -18.65
N GLN A 124 11.41 -17.92 -18.09
CA GLN A 124 10.87 -19.07 -18.81
C GLN A 124 9.39 -18.86 -19.11
N LYS A 125 8.96 -19.22 -20.33
CA LYS A 125 7.55 -19.15 -20.76
C LYS A 125 6.59 -19.74 -19.73
N SER A 126 6.93 -20.90 -19.16
CA SER A 126 6.12 -21.61 -18.16
C SER A 126 5.83 -20.79 -16.90
N ASN A 127 6.68 -19.82 -16.57
CA ASN A 127 6.56 -19.00 -15.37
C ASN A 127 5.76 -17.72 -15.60
N GLY A 128 5.62 -17.29 -16.87
CA GLY A 128 4.93 -16.04 -17.25
C GLY A 128 3.53 -15.95 -16.68
N TYR A 129 2.70 -16.98 -16.85
CA TYR A 129 1.32 -16.97 -16.34
C TYR A 129 1.25 -16.74 -14.84
N SER A 130 2.07 -17.47 -14.06
CA SER A 130 2.08 -17.30 -12.60
C SER A 130 2.52 -15.89 -12.21
N ALA A 131 3.57 -15.37 -12.84
CA ALA A 131 4.11 -14.04 -12.59
C ALA A 131 3.09 -12.94 -12.90
N GLY A 132 2.36 -13.06 -14.01
CA GLY A 132 1.28 -12.14 -14.36
C GLY A 132 0.10 -12.22 -13.40
N SER A 133 -0.24 -13.43 -12.95
CA SER A 133 -1.35 -13.66 -12.03
C SER A 133 -1.09 -13.19 -10.60
N ALA A 134 0.18 -13.00 -10.22
CA ALA A 134 0.59 -12.45 -8.93
C ALA A 134 0.23 -10.97 -8.75
N GLY A 135 -0.03 -10.24 -9.85
CA GLY A 135 -0.54 -8.86 -9.78
C GLY A 135 0.51 -7.76 -9.69
N HIS A 136 1.79 -8.09 -9.68
CA HIS A 136 2.87 -7.10 -9.84
C HIS A 136 3.02 -6.66 -11.31
N PRO A 137 3.34 -5.39 -11.58
CA PRO A 137 3.65 -4.94 -12.93
C PRO A 137 4.95 -5.60 -13.43
N TYR A 138 5.02 -5.88 -14.72
CA TYR A 138 6.25 -6.39 -15.32
C TYR A 138 7.30 -5.29 -15.39
N ASN A 139 8.51 -5.58 -14.91
CA ASN A 139 9.59 -4.63 -14.75
C ASN A 139 10.64 -4.67 -15.88
N LYS A 140 10.37 -5.40 -16.98
CA LYS A 140 11.26 -5.48 -18.16
C LYS A 140 12.64 -6.04 -17.84
N ILE A 141 12.69 -7.04 -16.96
CA ILE A 141 13.94 -7.70 -16.56
C ILE A 141 14.37 -8.80 -17.54
N CYS A 142 13.47 -9.31 -18.38
CA CYS A 142 13.79 -10.46 -19.22
C CYS A 142 14.73 -10.10 -20.38
N PRO A 143 15.70 -10.97 -20.70
CA PRO A 143 16.49 -10.85 -21.92
C PRO A 143 15.61 -10.92 -23.17
N SER A 144 16.01 -10.22 -24.23
CA SER A 144 15.24 -10.10 -25.48
C SER A 144 14.87 -11.43 -26.13
N GLY A 145 15.68 -12.48 -25.96
CA GLY A 145 15.38 -13.82 -26.49
C GLY A 145 14.31 -14.60 -25.74
N LEU A 146 14.02 -14.25 -24.48
CA LEU A 146 13.04 -14.94 -23.63
C LEU A 146 11.77 -14.11 -23.41
N GLU A 147 11.91 -12.78 -23.44
CA GLU A 147 10.86 -11.82 -23.12
C GLU A 147 9.58 -11.99 -23.95
N PRO A 148 9.59 -12.22 -25.28
CA PRO A 148 8.36 -12.32 -26.05
C PRO A 148 7.45 -13.49 -25.62
N GLU A 149 8.01 -14.69 -25.46
CA GLU A 149 7.26 -15.88 -25.05
C GLU A 149 6.82 -15.78 -23.58
N PHE A 150 7.66 -15.20 -22.71
CA PHE A 150 7.29 -14.90 -21.34
C PHE A 150 6.12 -13.92 -21.26
N LEU A 151 6.17 -12.82 -22.01
CA LEU A 151 5.15 -11.77 -22.01
C LEU A 151 3.80 -12.28 -22.49
N LYS A 152 3.77 -13.19 -23.46
CA LYS A 152 2.53 -13.84 -23.90
C LYS A 152 1.81 -14.52 -22.73
N GLU A 153 2.53 -15.31 -21.94
CA GLU A 153 1.96 -16.00 -20.77
C GLU A 153 1.71 -15.03 -19.60
N PHE A 154 2.61 -14.08 -19.37
CA PHE A 154 2.43 -13.02 -18.39
C PHE A 154 1.15 -12.23 -18.62
N ASN A 155 0.87 -11.82 -19.85
CA ASN A 155 -0.33 -11.08 -20.20
C ASN A 155 -1.61 -11.91 -19.97
N ARG A 156 -1.58 -13.22 -20.25
CA ARG A 156 -2.69 -14.13 -19.91
C ARG A 156 -2.93 -14.20 -18.39
N GLY A 157 -1.87 -14.35 -17.61
CA GLY A 157 -1.94 -14.34 -16.14
C GLY A 157 -2.45 -13.00 -15.58
N ARG A 158 -1.93 -11.90 -16.12
CA ARG A 158 -2.30 -10.53 -15.75
C ARG A 158 -3.77 -10.25 -16.03
N LYS A 159 -4.30 -10.70 -17.17
CA LYS A 159 -5.73 -10.59 -17.50
C LYS A 159 -6.60 -11.30 -16.45
N ARG A 160 -6.18 -12.49 -16.00
CA ARG A 160 -6.86 -13.20 -14.91
C ARG A 160 -6.83 -12.41 -13.61
N TYR A 161 -5.66 -11.91 -13.20
CA TYR A 161 -5.53 -11.09 -11.98
C TYR A 161 -6.48 -9.89 -12.02
N LEU A 162 -6.46 -9.13 -13.13
CA LEU A 162 -7.31 -7.95 -13.30
C LEU A 162 -8.80 -8.30 -13.22
N ASN A 163 -9.23 -9.38 -13.88
CA ASN A 163 -10.62 -9.84 -13.80
C ASN A 163 -11.03 -10.20 -12.36
N VAL A 164 -10.19 -10.94 -11.63
CA VAL A 164 -10.45 -11.31 -10.23
C VAL A 164 -10.58 -10.06 -9.36
N MET A 165 -9.65 -9.11 -9.49
CA MET A 165 -9.68 -7.87 -8.71
C MET A 165 -10.89 -6.99 -9.04
N ILE A 166 -11.31 -6.92 -10.31
CA ILE A 166 -12.52 -6.20 -10.72
C ILE A 166 -13.75 -6.82 -10.06
N THR A 167 -13.90 -8.15 -10.15
CA THR A 167 -15.03 -8.88 -9.55
C THR A 167 -15.05 -8.73 -8.03
N GLU A 168 -13.89 -8.77 -7.37
CA GLU A 168 -13.80 -8.58 -5.93
C GLU A 168 -14.20 -7.15 -5.52
N ASN A 169 -13.72 -6.14 -6.27
CA ASN A 169 -14.16 -4.76 -6.05
C ASN A 169 -15.66 -4.59 -6.29
N ASP A 170 -16.24 -5.23 -7.32
CA ASP A 170 -17.70 -5.20 -7.56
C ASP A 170 -18.47 -5.74 -6.35
N ARG A 171 -18.05 -6.89 -5.79
CA ARG A 171 -18.68 -7.47 -4.59
C ARG A 171 -18.60 -6.54 -3.39
N GLN A 172 -17.43 -5.96 -3.15
CA GLN A 172 -17.22 -5.05 -2.03
C GLN A 172 -18.03 -3.76 -2.16
N ILE A 173 -18.09 -3.18 -3.37
CA ILE A 173 -18.92 -2.02 -3.66
C ILE A 173 -20.39 -2.35 -3.40
N SER A 174 -20.91 -3.46 -3.93
CA SER A 174 -22.30 -3.86 -3.70
C SER A 174 -22.61 -4.13 -2.23
N SER A 175 -21.64 -4.62 -1.43
CA SER A 175 -21.82 -4.76 0.02
C SER A 175 -21.94 -3.42 0.72
N LEU A 176 -20.99 -2.52 0.45
CA LEU A 176 -20.97 -1.18 1.03
C LEU A 176 -22.22 -0.38 0.64
N GLU A 177 -22.71 -0.52 -0.59
CA GLU A 177 -23.95 0.12 -1.04
C GLU A 177 -25.18 -0.38 -0.27
N ARG A 178 -25.25 -1.67 0.06
CA ARG A 178 -26.31 -2.20 0.93
C ARG A 178 -26.22 -1.64 2.35
N GLU A 179 -25.00 -1.51 2.88
CA GLU A 179 -24.77 -0.90 4.21
C GLU A 179 -25.17 0.57 4.23
N ILE A 180 -24.83 1.35 3.19
CA ILE A 180 -25.28 2.74 3.02
C ILE A 180 -26.80 2.79 3.00
N SER A 181 -27.45 1.99 2.16
CA SER A 181 -28.92 1.98 2.05
C SER A 181 -29.61 1.64 3.38
N SER A 182 -29.04 0.71 4.15
CA SER A 182 -29.53 0.36 5.49
C SER A 182 -29.35 1.52 6.48
N ALA A 183 -28.18 2.15 6.50
CA ALA A 183 -27.89 3.29 7.38
C ALA A 183 -28.72 4.53 7.02
N GLU A 184 -28.95 4.80 5.73
CA GLU A 184 -29.83 5.86 5.26
C GLU A 184 -31.30 5.64 5.68
N SER A 185 -31.75 4.38 5.63
CA SER A 185 -33.08 4.00 6.10
C SER A 185 -33.24 4.25 7.61
N GLU A 186 -32.24 3.89 8.42
CA GLU A 186 -32.22 4.20 9.85
C GLU A 186 -32.15 5.72 10.11
N LEU A 187 -31.36 6.48 9.35
CA LEU A 187 -31.32 7.95 9.44
C LEU A 187 -32.69 8.58 9.20
N ARG A 188 -33.42 8.09 8.18
CA ARG A 188 -34.76 8.56 7.87
C ARG A 188 -35.72 8.30 9.02
N LEU A 189 -35.67 7.11 9.62
CA LEU A 189 -36.50 6.76 10.78
C LEU A 189 -36.18 7.65 11.99
N ARG A 190 -34.90 7.82 12.34
CA ARG A 190 -34.49 8.69 13.47
C ARG A 190 -34.89 10.14 13.25
N ARG A 191 -34.82 10.64 12.02
CA ARG A 191 -35.29 11.98 11.67
C ARG A 191 -36.79 12.16 11.92
N LEU A 192 -37.60 11.15 11.59
CA LEU A 192 -39.05 11.17 11.83
C LEU A 192 -39.37 11.06 13.34
N GLU A 193 -38.61 10.27 14.09
CA GLU A 193 -38.75 10.18 15.55
C GLU A 193 -38.53 11.54 16.22
N MET A 194 -37.45 12.25 15.84
CA MET A 194 -37.16 13.60 16.37
C MET A 194 -38.24 14.64 16.03
N GLN A 195 -39.03 14.42 14.97
CA GLN A 195 -40.13 15.32 14.59
C GLN A 195 -41.41 15.09 15.40
N ARG A 196 -41.50 14.01 16.19
CA ARG A 196 -42.66 13.80 17.08
C ARG A 196 -42.56 14.69 18.31
N TYR A 197 -43.61 15.46 18.58
CA TYR A 197 -43.79 16.37 19.73
C TYR A 197 -43.73 15.73 21.13
N GLN A 198 -43.37 14.44 21.26
CA GLN A 198 -43.48 13.67 22.50
C GLN A 198 -42.14 13.27 23.14
N LEU A 199 -41.00 13.76 22.64
CA LEU A 199 -39.69 13.41 23.20
C LEU A 199 -39.29 14.35 24.35
N SER A 200 -38.74 13.79 25.43
CA SER A 200 -38.09 14.58 26.47
C SER A 200 -36.79 15.20 25.95
N ALA A 201 -36.28 16.23 26.63
CA ALA A 201 -35.01 16.87 26.25
C ALA A 201 -33.83 15.89 26.18
N SER A 202 -33.75 14.96 27.14
CA SER A 202 -32.72 13.91 27.17
C SER A 202 -32.87 12.90 26.02
N GLN A 203 -34.11 12.52 25.67
CA GLN A 203 -34.36 11.62 24.54
C GLN A 203 -34.02 12.28 23.20
N ASN A 204 -34.28 13.59 23.05
CA ASN A 204 -33.88 14.36 21.88
C ASN A 204 -32.35 14.43 21.74
N GLU A 205 -31.62 14.62 22.83
CA GLU A 205 -30.15 14.66 22.82
C GLU A 205 -29.55 13.33 22.34
N GLN A 206 -30.02 12.20 22.91
CA GLN A 206 -29.57 10.86 22.49
C GLN A 206 -29.92 10.55 21.03
N ALA A 207 -31.13 10.93 20.58
CA ALA A 207 -31.54 10.75 19.19
C ALA A 207 -30.68 11.58 18.23
N MET A 208 -30.33 12.81 18.61
CA MET A 208 -29.47 13.70 17.84
C MET A 208 -28.03 13.16 17.75
N GLU A 209 -27.48 12.65 18.85
CA GLU A 209 -26.16 12.02 18.87
C GLU A 209 -26.11 10.81 17.94
N ARG A 210 -27.10 9.92 18.04
CA ARG A 210 -27.22 8.75 17.15
C ARG A 210 -27.36 9.15 15.69
N TYR A 211 -28.18 10.17 15.39
CA TYR A 211 -28.33 10.72 14.04
C TYR A 211 -27.00 11.24 13.49
N ASN A 212 -26.26 12.04 14.27
CA ASN A 212 -24.97 12.59 13.86
C ASN A 212 -23.91 11.51 13.63
N SER A 213 -23.89 10.49 14.49
CA SER A 213 -23.03 9.32 14.36
C SER A 213 -23.31 8.57 13.06
N LEU A 214 -24.58 8.24 12.81
CA LEU A 214 -25.00 7.49 11.62
C LEU A 214 -24.82 8.30 10.33
N SER A 215 -25.05 9.61 10.36
CA SER A 215 -24.79 10.52 9.23
C SER A 215 -23.30 10.58 8.88
N SER A 216 -22.44 10.56 9.90
CA SER A 216 -20.99 10.49 9.70
C SER A 216 -20.56 9.12 9.16
N GLN A 217 -21.18 8.04 9.62
CA GLN A 217 -20.96 6.70 9.09
C GLN A 217 -21.32 6.61 7.59
N VAL A 218 -22.48 7.11 7.18
CA VAL A 218 -22.90 7.14 5.77
C VAL A 218 -21.87 7.86 4.91
N ARG A 219 -21.47 9.09 5.31
CA ARG A 219 -20.45 9.85 4.57
C ARG A 219 -19.12 9.11 4.43
N ASN A 220 -18.68 8.40 5.48
CA ASN A 220 -17.45 7.59 5.44
C ASN A 220 -17.58 6.39 4.49
N LEU A 221 -18.73 5.72 4.49
CA LEU A 221 -19.01 4.61 3.58
C LEU A 221 -19.07 5.10 2.12
N GLU A 222 -19.76 6.20 1.85
CA GLU A 222 -19.82 6.82 0.51
C GLU A 222 -18.42 7.18 -0.02
N TYR A 223 -17.58 7.77 0.84
CA TYR A 223 -16.18 8.06 0.51
C TYR A 223 -15.40 6.78 0.16
N THR A 224 -15.61 5.72 0.94
CA THR A 224 -14.97 4.41 0.69
C THR A 224 -15.43 3.80 -0.64
N VAL A 225 -16.72 3.84 -0.95
CA VAL A 225 -17.27 3.39 -2.23
C VAL A 225 -16.68 4.19 -3.40
N SER A 226 -16.59 5.52 -3.26
CA SER A 226 -15.99 6.39 -4.27
C SER A 226 -14.53 6.01 -4.58
N ASN A 227 -13.73 5.78 -3.53
CA ASN A 227 -12.35 5.33 -3.68
C ASN A 227 -12.25 3.97 -4.39
N LYS A 228 -13.07 2.99 -3.99
CA LYS A 228 -13.10 1.66 -4.63
C LYS A 228 -13.52 1.73 -6.10
N ARG A 229 -14.49 2.57 -6.45
CA ARG A 229 -14.88 2.81 -7.85
C ARG A 229 -13.74 3.42 -8.66
N SER A 230 -12.98 4.36 -8.08
CA SER A 230 -11.79 4.93 -8.71
C SER A 230 -10.71 3.87 -8.98
N GLU A 231 -10.43 3.00 -8.00
CA GLU A 231 -9.51 1.87 -8.17
C GLU A 231 -9.99 0.89 -9.24
N GLN A 232 -11.28 0.54 -9.23
CA GLN A 232 -11.87 -0.35 -10.22
C GLN A 232 -11.75 0.21 -11.64
N ASN A 233 -11.96 1.51 -11.83
CA ASN A 233 -11.79 2.16 -13.13
C ASN A 233 -10.35 2.03 -13.64
N LYS A 234 -9.35 2.16 -12.77
CA LYS A 234 -7.93 1.94 -13.12
C LYS A 234 -7.69 0.49 -13.56
N LEU A 235 -8.25 -0.49 -12.83
CA LEU A 235 -8.11 -1.91 -13.18
C LEU A 235 -8.79 -2.24 -14.53
N ARG A 236 -9.99 -1.70 -14.77
CA ARG A 236 -10.71 -1.86 -16.04
C ARG A 236 -9.94 -1.26 -17.21
N GLU A 237 -9.35 -0.09 -17.02
CA GLU A 237 -8.50 0.54 -18.04
C GLU A 237 -7.24 -0.28 -18.33
N GLN A 238 -6.55 -0.79 -17.30
CA GLN A 238 -5.42 -1.70 -17.49
C GLN A 238 -5.82 -2.96 -18.28
N ASN A 239 -6.99 -3.53 -17.98
CA ASN A 239 -7.48 -4.72 -18.66
C ASN A 239 -7.80 -4.43 -20.13
N ARG A 240 -8.39 -3.26 -20.42
CA ARG A 240 -8.66 -2.80 -21.79
C ARG A 240 -7.36 -2.63 -22.59
N GLN A 241 -6.35 -1.97 -22.02
CA GLN A 241 -5.05 -1.79 -22.65
C GLN A 241 -4.37 -3.13 -22.95
N LEU A 242 -4.41 -4.05 -21.98
CA LEU A 242 -3.86 -5.39 -22.12
C LEU A 242 -4.55 -6.20 -23.23
N GLN A 243 -5.87 -6.06 -23.38
CA GLN A 243 -6.61 -6.73 -24.46
C GLN A 243 -6.16 -6.26 -25.84
N VAL A 244 -5.90 -4.97 -26.02
CA VAL A 244 -5.37 -4.42 -27.28
C VAL A 244 -3.97 -4.99 -27.57
N GLU A 245 -3.12 -5.07 -26.53
CA GLU A 245 -1.76 -5.59 -26.66
C GLU A 245 -1.75 -7.08 -27.01
N VAL A 246 -2.57 -7.91 -26.35
CA VAL A 246 -2.69 -9.34 -26.65
C VAL A 246 -3.14 -9.55 -28.10
N VAL A 247 -4.17 -8.83 -28.56
CA VAL A 247 -4.64 -8.92 -29.94
C VAL A 247 -3.53 -8.57 -30.93
N ARG A 248 -2.71 -7.55 -30.65
CA ARG A 248 -1.59 -7.17 -31.52
C ARG A 248 -0.50 -8.23 -31.63
N THR A 249 -0.34 -9.08 -30.61
CA THR A 249 0.70 -10.14 -30.56
C THR A 249 0.25 -11.50 -31.10
N GLU A 250 -1.03 -11.64 -31.45
CA GLU A 250 -1.62 -12.88 -32.00
C GLU A 250 -1.68 -12.89 -33.54
N TYR A 251 -1.37 -11.76 -34.20
CA TYR A 251 -1.27 -11.59 -35.66
C TYR A 251 0.15 -11.19 -36.07
#